data_AF-A0AAW5KS66-F1
#
_entry.id   AF-A0AAW5KS66-F1
#
_cell.length_a   1.000
_cell.length_b   1.000
_cell.length_c   1.000
_cell.angle_alpha   90.00
_cell.angle_beta   90.00
_cell.angle_gamma   90.00
#
_symmetry.space_group_name_H-M   'P 1'
#
loop_
_entity.id
_entity.type
_entity.pdbx_description
1 polymer ?
#
loop_
_entity_poly.entity_id
_entity_poly.type
_entity_poly.pdbx_seq_one_letter_code
_entity_poly.pdbx_strand_id
1 'polypeptide(L)'
;MPFLTSSSLASDPTYLEPRISDIESKTKQHANQIENVSKDVIPPQQDFIALLRNHTVSQKVYTRMLGDRTLDVLVQLRGNKVAHYTLRKDTKDDYVKLEDCAISNLSVVAQKVHAINYKSDTGAMQKVNPPNYYTTTVGDTFTFTFDGTGFDFQHFTDNRGGLWEFKVDGTVVKTISTHIHAVPTNELKVNYGIRPVARGLAKGTHIVIATFKGDDPANAPASGANTSRGWVKNDTGYAQAAEAHKTALLYDDLLNPVKEIDLLVPFSNKEFAFRMKPNGSSVNAEWIPEHSVATVFKVSQKMYIDDQEITSWIADTTVKEAQMVRAVQLMRGFHPSDLTTALCEIYSVHTVTHKGVTFDIKIRWLKDTFIEDGYVAMLPGSRPFVEKLVDATGQSLDTIASDNSFNDIPNGEKITSYAMFNTTGTDYVVAMKINHIHASLRKGQTGLRNPLVWLQHRDATLQKLYPQVYKNYTAKAGETHQFSATYYVGELPFAAQLLM
;
A
#
# COMPACT_ATOMS: atom_id res chain seq x y z
N MET A 1 -45.93 -20.63 36.30
CA MET A 1 -45.71 -19.37 35.56
C MET A 1 -44.62 -19.64 34.52
N PRO A 2 -44.87 -19.35 33.23
CA PRO A 2 -44.08 -19.91 32.14
C PRO A 2 -42.87 -19.05 31.76
N PHE A 3 -41.87 -19.75 31.23
CA PHE A 3 -40.72 -19.23 30.51
C PHE A 3 -41.15 -18.47 29.24
N LEU A 4 -40.53 -17.31 28.97
CA LEU A 4 -40.61 -16.62 27.68
C LEU A 4 -39.20 -16.55 27.07
N THR A 5 -39.09 -17.17 25.90
CA THR A 5 -37.95 -17.22 25.00
C THR A 5 -37.69 -15.86 24.35
N SER A 6 -36.45 -15.39 24.34
CA SER A 6 -36.02 -14.22 23.58
C SER A 6 -35.88 -14.60 22.09
N SER A 7 -36.82 -14.16 21.27
CA SER A 7 -36.71 -14.20 19.81
C SER A 7 -35.82 -13.06 19.30
N SER A 8 -34.92 -13.44 18.39
CA SER A 8 -34.05 -12.58 17.58
C SER A 8 -34.82 -11.50 16.81
N LEU A 9 -34.33 -10.26 16.87
CA LEU A 9 -34.63 -9.21 15.89
C LEU A 9 -33.31 -8.76 15.26
N ALA A 10 -32.92 -9.47 14.21
CA ALA A 10 -31.96 -9.01 13.23
C ALA A 10 -32.48 -9.45 11.86
N SER A 11 -33.19 -8.56 11.18
CA SER A 11 -33.30 -8.49 9.71
C SER A 11 -34.39 -7.49 9.34
N ASP A 12 -34.05 -6.21 9.23
CA ASP A 12 -34.84 -5.31 8.38
C ASP A 12 -33.88 -4.45 7.55
N PRO A 13 -33.66 -4.79 6.26
CA PRO A 13 -32.71 -4.09 5.39
C PRO A 13 -33.19 -2.69 4.99
N THR A 14 -34.42 -2.29 5.34
CA THR A 14 -35.05 -1.08 4.80
C THR A 14 -34.71 0.22 5.53
N TYR A 15 -33.95 0.15 6.63
CA TYR A 15 -33.66 1.32 7.48
C TYR A 15 -32.29 2.02 7.23
N LEU A 16 -31.43 1.47 6.36
CA LEU A 16 -30.07 1.99 6.15
C LEU A 16 -29.87 2.72 4.81
N GLU A 17 -30.62 2.40 3.76
CA GLU A 17 -30.49 3.06 2.45
C GLU A 17 -30.93 4.53 2.37
N PRO A 18 -31.98 5.02 3.08
CA PRO A 18 -32.43 6.39 2.86
C PRO A 18 -31.47 7.45 3.45
N ARG A 19 -30.45 7.08 4.24
CA ARG A 19 -29.49 8.04 4.81
C ARG A 19 -28.33 8.36 3.88
N ILE A 20 -27.93 7.46 2.99
CA ILE A 20 -26.79 7.69 2.09
C ILE A 20 -27.23 8.54 0.90
N SER A 21 -28.39 8.26 0.31
CA SER A 21 -28.98 9.08 -0.76
C SER A 21 -29.32 10.50 -0.28
N ASP A 22 -29.75 10.66 0.98
CA ASP A 22 -29.99 11.97 1.60
C ASP A 22 -28.70 12.74 1.90
N ILE A 23 -27.58 12.04 2.18
CA ILE A 23 -26.27 12.67 2.33
C ILE A 23 -25.74 13.10 0.96
N GLU A 24 -25.86 12.28 -0.07
CA GLU A 24 -25.44 12.61 -1.44
C GLU A 24 -26.28 13.73 -2.06
N SER A 25 -27.60 13.76 -1.83
CA SER A 25 -28.49 14.81 -2.32
C SER A 25 -28.23 16.15 -1.61
N LYS A 26 -28.03 16.14 -0.28
CA LYS A 26 -27.64 17.34 0.48
C LYS A 26 -26.23 17.84 0.14
N THR A 27 -25.32 16.94 -0.23
CA THR A 27 -23.97 17.31 -0.71
C THR A 27 -24.03 18.00 -2.08
N LYS A 28 -24.86 17.49 -3.02
CA LYS A 28 -25.09 18.13 -4.33
C LYS A 28 -25.88 19.45 -4.23
N GLN A 29 -26.87 19.53 -3.35
CA GLN A 29 -27.68 20.74 -3.17
C GLN A 29 -26.93 21.85 -2.42
N HIS A 30 -25.98 21.51 -1.52
CA HIS A 30 -25.08 22.49 -0.91
C HIS A 30 -23.92 22.93 -1.81
N ALA A 31 -23.41 22.08 -2.72
CA ALA A 31 -22.43 22.52 -3.72
C ALA A 31 -22.93 23.75 -4.52
N ASN A 32 -24.25 23.81 -4.78
CA ASN A 32 -24.89 24.93 -5.47
C ASN A 32 -25.17 26.16 -4.58
N GLN A 33 -25.14 26.04 -3.25
CA GLN A 33 -25.25 27.20 -2.34
C GLN A 33 -23.91 27.88 -2.07
N ILE A 34 -22.78 27.25 -2.42
CA ILE A 34 -21.42 27.72 -2.11
C ILE A 34 -20.91 28.77 -3.14
N GLU A 35 -21.55 28.93 -4.29
CA GLU A 35 -21.14 29.93 -5.31
C GLU A 35 -21.42 31.40 -4.93
N ASN A 36 -22.08 31.69 -3.80
CA ASN A 36 -22.48 33.05 -3.43
C ASN A 36 -21.59 33.75 -2.38
N VAL A 37 -20.37 33.27 -2.12
CA VAL A 37 -19.42 33.97 -1.23
C VAL A 37 -18.11 34.31 -1.96
N SER A 38 -17.94 35.60 -2.25
CA SER A 38 -16.79 36.26 -2.92
C SER A 38 -16.65 36.02 -4.45
N LYS A 39 -16.99 37.05 -5.23
CA LYS A 39 -16.84 37.15 -6.69
C LYS A 39 -15.40 37.46 -7.14
N ASP A 40 -14.38 37.00 -6.42
CA ASP A 40 -13.02 37.08 -6.92
C ASP A 40 -12.88 36.04 -8.03
N VAL A 41 -13.00 36.48 -9.29
CA VAL A 41 -12.77 35.63 -10.46
C VAL A 41 -11.30 35.19 -10.44
N ILE A 42 -11.08 33.91 -10.17
CA ILE A 42 -9.76 33.29 -10.31
C ILE A 42 -9.53 33.11 -11.81
N PRO A 43 -8.46 33.71 -12.40
CA PRO A 43 -8.19 33.53 -13.82
C PRO A 43 -7.90 32.05 -14.11
N PRO A 44 -8.13 31.58 -15.36
CA PRO A 44 -7.71 30.25 -15.77
C PRO A 44 -6.24 30.02 -15.43
N GLN A 45 -5.96 28.90 -14.77
CA GLN A 45 -4.67 28.52 -14.23
C GLN A 45 -4.33 27.10 -14.68
N GLN A 46 -3.04 26.77 -14.73
CA GLN A 46 -2.61 25.43 -15.09
C GLN A 46 -3.09 24.41 -14.04
N ASP A 47 -3.84 23.42 -14.48
CA ASP A 47 -4.17 22.26 -13.65
C ASP A 47 -3.12 21.17 -13.90
N PHE A 48 -2.17 21.02 -12.98
CA PHE A 48 -1.09 20.03 -13.12
C PHE A 48 -1.63 18.60 -13.00
N ILE A 49 -2.73 18.38 -12.29
CA ILE A 49 -3.37 17.06 -12.22
C ILE A 49 -3.94 16.70 -13.59
N ALA A 50 -4.66 17.63 -14.23
CA ALA A 50 -5.21 17.42 -15.57
C ALA A 50 -4.11 17.23 -16.62
N LEU A 51 -3.03 18.03 -16.54
CA LEU A 51 -1.86 17.89 -17.40
C LEU A 51 -1.29 16.47 -17.31
N LEU A 52 -0.95 16.00 -16.10
CA LEU A 52 -0.33 14.68 -15.93
C LEU A 52 -1.25 13.53 -16.35
N ARG A 53 -2.56 13.63 -16.09
CA ARG A 53 -3.53 12.62 -16.53
C ARG A 53 -3.61 12.51 -18.05
N ASN A 54 -3.53 13.64 -18.77
CA ASN A 54 -3.55 13.65 -20.24
C ASN A 54 -2.32 12.97 -20.87
N HIS A 55 -1.22 12.83 -20.10
CA HIS A 55 0.02 12.18 -20.55
C HIS A 55 0.23 10.77 -19.96
N THR A 56 -0.71 10.26 -19.15
CA THR A 56 -0.63 8.91 -18.57
C THR A 56 -1.41 7.91 -19.41
N VAL A 57 -0.75 6.85 -19.89
CA VAL A 57 -1.27 5.97 -20.96
C VAL A 57 -2.10 4.78 -20.47
N SER A 58 -1.73 4.16 -19.35
CA SER A 58 -2.45 2.99 -18.78
C SER A 58 -2.94 3.31 -17.38
N GLN A 59 -4.12 2.82 -17.02
CA GLN A 59 -4.86 3.22 -15.81
C GLN A 59 -5.32 2.04 -14.95
N LYS A 60 -4.63 0.89 -15.05
CA LYS A 60 -4.86 -0.20 -14.12
C LYS A 60 -4.54 0.25 -12.70
N VAL A 61 -5.43 -0.06 -11.77
CA VAL A 61 -5.20 0.13 -10.35
C VAL A 61 -5.02 -1.25 -9.74
N TYR A 62 -4.05 -1.36 -8.85
CA TYR A 62 -3.86 -2.54 -8.04
C TYR A 62 -3.86 -2.15 -6.56
N THR A 63 -4.14 -3.11 -5.70
CA THR A 63 -4.04 -2.93 -4.25
C THR A 63 -3.52 -4.18 -3.58
N ARG A 64 -2.90 -4.02 -2.41
CA ARG A 64 -2.57 -5.11 -1.50
C ARG A 64 -2.74 -4.63 -0.06
N MET A 65 -3.03 -5.55 0.84
CA MET A 65 -3.27 -5.26 2.24
C MET A 65 -2.06 -5.65 3.09
N LEU A 66 -1.43 -4.67 3.72
CA LEU A 66 -0.26 -4.89 4.57
C LEU A 66 -0.61 -5.22 6.03
N GLY A 67 -1.91 -5.15 6.37
CA GLY A 67 -2.42 -5.37 7.72
C GLY A 67 -2.56 -4.07 8.51
N ASP A 68 -3.18 -4.15 9.69
CA ASP A 68 -3.42 -3.01 10.61
C ASP A 68 -3.90 -1.73 9.90
N ARG A 69 -4.94 -1.87 9.07
CA ARG A 69 -5.51 -0.73 8.31
C ARG A 69 -4.54 -0.02 7.37
N THR A 70 -3.56 -0.77 6.86
CA THR A 70 -2.60 -0.31 5.86
C THR A 70 -2.88 -0.96 4.51
N LEU A 71 -3.04 -0.13 3.48
CA LEU A 71 -3.25 -0.53 2.09
C LEU A 71 -2.26 0.19 1.20
N ASP A 72 -1.62 -0.57 0.32
CA ASP A 72 -0.96 0.01 -0.85
C ASP A 72 -1.97 0.07 -2.00
N VAL A 73 -1.94 1.17 -2.74
CA VAL A 73 -2.71 1.37 -3.97
C VAL A 73 -1.73 1.80 -5.06
N LEU A 74 -1.66 1.00 -6.13
CA LEU A 74 -0.68 1.11 -7.20
C LEU A 74 -1.41 1.51 -8.47
N VAL A 75 -1.15 2.70 -8.99
CA VAL A 75 -1.72 3.16 -10.27
C VAL A 75 -0.67 3.00 -11.35
N GLN A 76 -0.98 2.25 -12.40
CA GLN A 76 -0.05 1.98 -13.48
C GLN A 76 0.39 3.27 -14.19
N LEU A 77 1.69 3.36 -14.49
CA LEU A 77 2.31 4.38 -15.34
C LEU A 77 2.84 3.69 -16.62
N ARG A 78 3.90 4.20 -17.24
CA ARG A 78 4.50 3.55 -18.41
C ARG A 78 5.22 2.25 -18.01
N GLY A 79 4.99 1.19 -18.79
CA GLY A 79 5.62 -0.11 -18.59
C GLY A 79 5.24 -0.73 -17.24
N ASN A 80 6.25 -1.11 -16.46
CA ASN A 80 6.09 -1.72 -15.14
C ASN A 80 6.11 -0.70 -13.99
N LYS A 81 6.24 0.60 -14.28
CA LYS A 81 6.22 1.62 -13.24
C LYS A 81 4.81 1.86 -12.74
N VAL A 82 4.68 2.14 -11.45
CA VAL A 82 3.42 2.49 -10.80
C VAL A 82 3.63 3.70 -9.88
N ALA A 83 2.64 4.60 -9.87
CA ALA A 83 2.44 5.52 -8.78
C ALA A 83 1.98 4.72 -7.57
N HIS A 84 2.74 4.75 -6.48
CA HIS A 84 2.51 3.97 -5.28
C HIS A 84 1.99 4.92 -4.19
N TYR A 85 0.73 4.74 -3.82
CA TYR A 85 0.10 5.42 -2.70
C TYR A 85 -0.06 4.46 -1.54
N THR A 86 0.26 4.88 -0.33
CA THR A 86 -0.05 4.11 0.87
C THR A 86 -1.08 4.86 1.70
N LEU A 87 -2.20 4.20 2.00
CA LEU A 87 -3.14 4.64 3.03
C LEU A 87 -2.81 3.86 4.31
N ARG A 88 -2.56 4.56 5.41
CA ARG A 88 -2.15 3.92 6.66
C ARG A 88 -2.70 4.63 7.88
N LYS A 89 -3.12 3.82 8.86
CA LYS A 89 -3.37 4.27 10.22
C LYS A 89 -2.05 4.61 10.93
N ASP A 90 -1.98 5.74 11.59
CA ASP A 90 -0.81 6.04 12.43
C ASP A 90 -0.69 5.01 13.58
N THR A 91 0.51 4.91 14.15
CA THR A 91 0.78 3.93 15.22
C THR A 91 0.02 4.24 16.50
N LYS A 92 -0.15 5.52 16.84
CA LYS A 92 -0.82 5.96 18.08
C LYS A 92 -2.24 6.50 17.85
N ASP A 93 -2.52 7.04 16.67
CA ASP A 93 -3.85 7.51 16.28
C ASP A 93 -4.63 6.47 15.47
N ASP A 94 -5.95 6.65 15.40
CA ASP A 94 -6.80 5.86 14.52
C ASP A 94 -6.92 6.46 13.10
N TYR A 95 -6.40 7.66 12.84
CA TYR A 95 -6.58 8.30 11.53
C TYR A 95 -5.84 7.56 10.42
N VAL A 96 -6.59 7.08 9.41
CA VAL A 96 -6.01 6.56 8.16
C VAL A 96 -5.73 7.75 7.24
N LYS A 97 -4.45 8.02 6.98
CA LYS A 97 -3.99 9.13 6.15
C LYS A 97 -3.30 8.65 4.88
N LEU A 98 -3.13 9.54 3.92
CA LEU A 98 -2.19 9.39 2.81
C LEU A 98 -0.77 9.47 3.38
N GLU A 99 -0.20 8.31 3.59
CA GLU A 99 1.04 8.11 4.30
C GLU A 99 2.24 8.31 3.40
N ASP A 100 2.23 7.68 2.23
CA ASP A 100 3.35 7.69 1.28
C ASP A 100 2.84 7.94 -0.15
N CYS A 101 3.66 8.61 -0.94
CA CYS A 101 3.51 8.76 -2.39
C CYS A 101 4.89 8.53 -3.03
N ALA A 102 5.01 7.46 -3.80
CA ALA A 102 6.27 7.01 -4.35
C ALA A 102 6.13 6.53 -5.80
N ILE A 103 7.27 6.26 -6.44
CA ILE A 103 7.37 5.43 -7.65
C ILE A 103 7.83 4.04 -7.23
N SER A 104 7.16 3.03 -7.75
CA SER A 104 7.57 1.63 -7.64
C SER A 104 7.64 0.96 -8.99
N ASN A 105 8.42 -0.11 -9.07
CA ASN A 105 8.43 -1.02 -10.19
C ASN A 105 7.65 -2.29 -9.81
N LEU A 106 6.66 -2.63 -10.61
CA LEU A 106 5.84 -3.82 -10.43
C LEU A 106 6.48 -4.98 -11.17
N SER A 107 7.21 -5.82 -10.44
CA SER A 107 7.87 -7.01 -10.99
C SER A 107 7.06 -8.27 -10.70
N VAL A 108 7.22 -9.27 -11.56
CA VAL A 108 6.69 -10.61 -11.29
C VAL A 108 7.75 -11.38 -10.51
N VAL A 109 7.37 -11.96 -9.37
CA VAL A 109 8.24 -12.78 -8.53
C VAL A 109 7.58 -14.13 -8.25
N ALA A 110 8.36 -15.20 -8.35
CA ALA A 110 7.91 -16.52 -7.92
C ALA A 110 7.88 -16.56 -6.38
N GLN A 111 6.68 -16.65 -5.81
CA GLN A 111 6.47 -16.72 -4.38
C GLN A 111 5.96 -18.12 -3.98
N LYS A 112 6.56 -18.69 -2.92
CA LYS A 112 6.09 -19.96 -2.36
C LYS A 112 4.68 -19.77 -1.79
N VAL A 113 3.72 -20.54 -2.26
CA VAL A 113 2.32 -20.50 -1.80
C VAL A 113 1.95 -21.69 -0.93
N HIS A 114 2.51 -22.88 -1.19
CA HIS A 114 2.17 -24.08 -0.44
C HIS A 114 3.26 -25.16 -0.48
N ALA A 115 3.08 -26.24 0.27
CA ALA A 115 3.90 -27.44 0.20
C ALA A 115 3.03 -28.70 0.18
N ILE A 116 3.38 -29.67 -0.67
CA ILE A 116 2.58 -30.90 -0.90
C ILE A 116 3.43 -32.18 -0.90
N ASN A 117 2.81 -33.29 -0.50
CA ASN A 117 3.35 -34.62 -0.74
C ASN A 117 3.05 -35.09 -2.16
N TYR A 118 3.86 -36.02 -2.67
CA TYR A 118 3.46 -36.75 -3.85
C TYR A 118 2.22 -37.61 -3.57
N LYS A 119 1.42 -37.86 -4.61
CA LYS A 119 0.12 -38.52 -4.50
C LYS A 119 0.21 -40.03 -4.71
N SER A 120 1.03 -40.47 -5.66
CA SER A 120 1.22 -41.89 -5.98
C SER A 120 2.66 -42.18 -6.38
N ASP A 121 3.06 -43.43 -6.21
CA ASP A 121 4.36 -43.96 -6.60
C ASP A 121 4.19 -45.34 -7.25
N THR A 122 5.18 -45.74 -8.05
CA THR A 122 5.26 -47.08 -8.63
C THR A 122 6.41 -47.86 -7.98
N GLY A 123 6.35 -49.19 -8.10
CA GLY A 123 7.41 -50.06 -7.63
C GLY A 123 7.47 -50.21 -6.11
N ALA A 124 8.67 -50.45 -5.60
CA ALA A 124 8.91 -50.86 -4.21
C ALA A 124 9.51 -49.72 -3.37
N MET A 125 8.85 -48.57 -3.36
CA MET A 125 9.25 -47.41 -2.55
C MET A 125 9.32 -47.77 -1.06
N GLN A 126 10.47 -47.58 -0.45
CA GLN A 126 10.73 -47.85 0.97
C GLN A 126 10.18 -46.72 1.83
N LYS A 127 9.11 -47.02 2.57
CA LYS A 127 8.34 -46.04 3.37
C LYS A 127 8.51 -46.19 4.89
N VAL A 128 9.43 -47.04 5.34
CA VAL A 128 9.60 -47.39 6.75
C VAL A 128 10.12 -46.25 7.63
N ASN A 129 10.78 -45.24 7.04
CA ASN A 129 11.39 -44.12 7.77
C ASN A 129 10.84 -42.77 7.27
N PRO A 130 9.55 -42.46 7.49
CA PRO A 130 9.03 -41.14 7.15
C PRO A 130 9.81 -40.05 7.92
N PRO A 131 10.09 -38.89 7.29
CA PRO A 131 9.60 -38.46 5.99
C PRO A 131 10.53 -38.82 4.82
N ASN A 132 11.55 -39.65 5.02
CA ASN A 132 12.62 -39.88 4.06
C ASN A 132 12.41 -41.21 3.33
N TYR A 133 11.61 -41.17 2.26
CA TYR A 133 11.34 -42.33 1.42
C TYR A 133 12.40 -42.47 0.32
N TYR A 134 12.56 -43.69 -0.19
CA TYR A 134 13.46 -43.93 -1.32
C TYR A 134 13.10 -45.18 -2.12
N THR A 135 13.57 -45.23 -3.36
CA THR A 135 13.64 -46.45 -4.18
C THR A 135 15.09 -46.73 -4.56
N THR A 136 15.39 -47.99 -4.88
CA THR A 136 16.66 -48.43 -5.49
C THR A 136 16.43 -48.98 -6.90
N THR A 137 15.18 -49.01 -7.38
CA THR A 137 14.81 -49.62 -8.67
C THR A 137 14.73 -48.55 -9.74
N VAL A 138 15.65 -48.60 -10.71
CA VAL A 138 15.63 -47.69 -11.87
C VAL A 138 14.31 -47.84 -12.62
N GLY A 139 13.69 -46.72 -12.96
CA GLY A 139 12.39 -46.66 -13.62
C GLY A 139 11.19 -46.50 -12.68
N ASP A 140 11.38 -46.66 -11.36
CA ASP A 140 10.33 -46.32 -10.40
C ASP A 140 10.01 -44.82 -10.47
N THR A 141 8.74 -44.50 -10.24
CA THR A 141 8.23 -43.13 -10.37
C THR A 141 7.50 -42.67 -9.12
N PHE A 142 7.43 -41.37 -8.94
CA PHE A 142 6.38 -40.75 -8.13
C PHE A 142 5.69 -39.64 -8.92
N THR A 143 4.42 -39.40 -8.61
CA THR A 143 3.54 -38.48 -9.34
C THR A 143 2.78 -37.57 -8.39
N PHE A 144 2.63 -36.32 -8.79
CA PHE A 144 1.74 -35.36 -8.14
C PHE A 144 1.19 -34.35 -9.12
N THR A 145 0.13 -33.66 -8.70
CA THR A 145 -0.45 -32.55 -9.44
C THR A 145 -0.38 -31.31 -8.58
N PHE A 146 -0.17 -30.15 -9.21
CA PHE A 146 -0.22 -28.88 -8.51
C PHE A 146 -0.89 -27.82 -9.37
N ASP A 147 -1.50 -26.83 -8.72
CA ASP A 147 -1.91 -25.59 -9.38
C ASP A 147 -0.86 -24.52 -9.07
N GLY A 148 -0.22 -23.97 -10.10
CA GLY A 148 0.72 -22.88 -9.93
C GLY A 148 1.59 -22.59 -11.15
N THR A 149 2.71 -21.90 -10.94
CA THR A 149 3.67 -21.53 -12.01
C THR A 149 5.02 -22.22 -11.86
N GLY A 150 5.22 -22.97 -10.77
CA GLY A 150 6.45 -23.73 -10.57
C GLY A 150 6.50 -24.49 -9.26
N PHE A 151 7.58 -25.25 -9.08
CA PHE A 151 7.85 -25.95 -7.84
C PHE A 151 9.34 -26.21 -7.59
N ASP A 152 9.68 -26.38 -6.31
CA ASP A 152 10.94 -26.96 -5.84
C ASP A 152 10.72 -28.36 -5.34
N PHE A 153 11.72 -29.22 -5.53
CA PHE A 153 11.75 -30.58 -5.04
C PHE A 153 12.53 -30.67 -3.73
N GLN A 154 11.91 -31.21 -2.69
CA GLN A 154 12.56 -31.50 -1.42
C GLN A 154 12.90 -32.99 -1.31
N HIS A 155 14.14 -33.28 -0.93
CA HIS A 155 14.61 -34.66 -0.79
C HIS A 155 15.59 -34.79 0.38
N PHE A 156 15.60 -35.95 1.03
CA PHE A 156 16.71 -36.31 1.90
C PHE A 156 18.01 -36.38 1.07
N THR A 157 19.15 -36.11 1.70
CA THR A 157 20.43 -36.11 1.00
C THR A 157 21.51 -36.78 1.83
N ASP A 158 22.26 -37.67 1.20
CA ASP A 158 23.43 -38.35 1.74
C ASP A 158 24.38 -38.75 0.58
N ASN A 159 25.46 -39.44 0.90
CA ASN A 159 26.42 -39.95 -0.09
C ASN A 159 25.96 -41.22 -0.84
N ARG A 160 24.66 -41.52 -0.82
CA ARG A 160 24.05 -42.63 -1.57
C ARG A 160 22.97 -42.14 -2.54
N GLY A 161 22.71 -40.83 -2.61
CA GLY A 161 21.67 -40.29 -3.47
C GLY A 161 21.93 -40.54 -4.97
N GLY A 162 20.86 -40.76 -5.72
CA GLY A 162 20.88 -40.91 -7.18
C GLY A 162 20.05 -39.84 -7.90
N LEU A 163 19.84 -40.05 -9.20
CA LEU A 163 19.19 -39.09 -10.11
C LEU A 163 17.67 -39.31 -10.22
N TRP A 164 16.92 -38.22 -10.16
CA TRP A 164 15.51 -38.13 -10.55
C TRP A 164 15.36 -37.29 -11.82
N GLU A 165 14.71 -37.83 -12.85
CA GLU A 165 14.29 -37.09 -14.05
C GLU A 165 12.85 -36.62 -13.88
N PHE A 166 12.62 -35.31 -13.90
CA PHE A 166 11.32 -34.69 -13.75
C PHE A 166 10.71 -34.35 -15.10
N LYS A 167 9.48 -34.78 -15.31
CA LYS A 167 8.60 -34.35 -16.40
C LYS A 167 7.44 -33.52 -15.84
N VAL A 168 7.12 -32.42 -16.52
CA VAL A 168 5.92 -31.61 -16.29
C VAL A 168 5.11 -31.65 -17.56
N ASP A 169 3.84 -32.05 -17.46
CA ASP A 169 2.91 -32.18 -18.59
C ASP A 169 3.51 -32.98 -19.76
N GLY A 170 4.20 -34.07 -19.43
CA GLY A 170 4.84 -34.98 -20.38
C GLY A 170 6.22 -34.53 -20.89
N THR A 171 6.64 -33.30 -20.64
CA THR A 171 7.94 -32.76 -21.10
C THR A 171 8.99 -32.85 -20.01
N VAL A 172 10.19 -33.36 -20.33
CA VAL A 172 11.33 -33.36 -19.39
C VAL A 172 11.75 -31.93 -19.10
N VAL A 173 11.75 -31.53 -17.84
CA VAL A 173 12.13 -30.17 -17.42
C VAL A 173 13.45 -30.13 -16.68
N LYS A 174 13.82 -31.20 -15.94
CA LYS A 174 15.06 -31.23 -15.16
C LYS A 174 15.46 -32.63 -14.72
N THR A 175 16.75 -32.85 -14.54
CA THR A 175 17.28 -34.02 -13.82
C THR A 175 18.03 -33.54 -12.58
N ILE A 176 17.72 -34.13 -11.42
CA ILE A 176 18.23 -33.72 -10.12
C ILE A 176 18.90 -34.90 -9.42
N SER A 177 20.14 -34.72 -9.00
CA SER A 177 20.83 -35.63 -8.09
C SER A 177 20.45 -35.36 -6.65
N THR A 178 20.16 -36.43 -5.91
CA THR A 178 19.91 -36.39 -4.46
C THR A 178 21.16 -36.67 -3.64
N HIS A 179 22.31 -36.82 -4.29
CA HIS A 179 23.60 -37.03 -3.67
C HIS A 179 24.09 -35.74 -2.96
N ILE A 180 24.64 -35.86 -1.75
CA ILE A 180 25.07 -34.71 -0.93
C ILE A 180 26.04 -33.78 -1.65
N HIS A 181 27.00 -34.32 -2.39
CA HIS A 181 28.00 -33.52 -3.13
C HIS A 181 27.46 -32.88 -4.43
N ALA A 182 26.24 -33.26 -4.84
CA ALA A 182 25.57 -32.67 -6.01
C ALA A 182 24.54 -31.59 -5.64
N VAL A 183 24.31 -31.34 -4.34
CA VAL A 183 23.41 -30.29 -3.86
C VAL A 183 24.22 -29.01 -3.64
N PRO A 184 23.91 -27.91 -4.33
CA PRO A 184 24.54 -26.62 -4.08
C PRO A 184 24.39 -26.17 -2.63
N THR A 185 25.40 -25.49 -2.08
CA THR A 185 25.42 -25.07 -0.67
C THR A 185 24.21 -24.21 -0.26
N ASN A 186 23.71 -23.35 -1.17
CA ASN A 186 22.53 -22.51 -0.93
C ASN A 186 21.19 -23.28 -0.99
N GLU A 187 21.19 -24.47 -1.60
CA GLU A 187 20.04 -25.38 -1.72
C GLU A 187 20.06 -26.48 -0.63
N LEU A 188 21.18 -26.62 0.08
CA LEU A 188 21.37 -27.60 1.15
C LEU A 188 20.86 -27.05 2.49
N LYS A 189 20.07 -27.86 3.19
CA LYS A 189 19.68 -27.70 4.59
C LYS A 189 20.23 -28.87 5.40
N VAL A 190 20.08 -28.81 6.72
CA VAL A 190 20.52 -29.90 7.61
C VAL A 190 19.82 -31.21 7.20
N ASN A 191 20.56 -32.10 6.54
CA ASN A 191 20.14 -33.42 6.06
C ASN A 191 19.10 -33.46 4.92
N TYR A 192 18.82 -32.36 4.21
CA TYR A 192 17.95 -32.39 3.02
C TYR A 192 18.28 -31.27 2.03
N GLY A 193 17.93 -31.46 0.75
CA GLY A 193 18.05 -30.45 -0.30
C GLY A 193 16.70 -29.88 -0.73
N ILE A 194 16.69 -28.63 -1.19
CA ILE A 194 15.56 -27.96 -1.85
C ILE A 194 16.03 -27.53 -3.24
N ARG A 195 15.54 -28.21 -4.28
CA ARG A 195 16.06 -28.11 -5.65
C ARG A 195 15.02 -27.47 -6.56
N PRO A 196 15.29 -26.30 -7.19
CA PRO A 196 14.37 -25.74 -8.17
C PRO A 196 14.17 -26.69 -9.34
N VAL A 197 12.92 -27.01 -9.69
CA VAL A 197 12.63 -27.92 -10.81
C VAL A 197 12.08 -27.15 -12.00
N ALA A 198 10.99 -26.42 -11.77
CA ALA A 198 10.31 -25.63 -12.80
C ALA A 198 9.90 -24.26 -12.25
N ARG A 199 9.91 -23.25 -13.13
CA ARG A 199 9.48 -21.86 -12.90
C ARG A 199 8.89 -21.29 -14.20
N GLY A 200 8.05 -20.26 -14.08
CA GLY A 200 7.48 -19.56 -15.23
C GLY A 200 6.54 -20.41 -16.08
N LEU A 201 5.96 -21.48 -15.52
CA LEU A 201 4.89 -22.22 -16.16
C LEU A 201 3.64 -21.34 -16.22
N ALA A 202 2.79 -21.57 -17.21
CA ALA A 202 1.50 -20.89 -17.30
C ALA A 202 0.65 -21.24 -16.06
N LYS A 203 0.07 -20.24 -15.38
CA LYS A 203 -0.77 -20.48 -14.20
C LYS A 203 -1.88 -21.47 -14.52
N GLY A 204 -1.88 -22.60 -13.82
CA GLY A 204 -2.91 -23.63 -13.95
C GLY A 204 -2.50 -24.94 -13.31
N THR A 205 -3.29 -25.99 -13.56
CA THR A 205 -3.01 -27.34 -13.08
C THR A 205 -1.98 -28.04 -13.96
N HIS A 206 -0.92 -28.53 -13.33
CA HIS A 206 0.17 -29.29 -13.96
C HIS A 206 0.30 -30.69 -13.36
N ILE A 207 0.75 -31.64 -14.19
CA ILE A 207 1.05 -33.01 -13.78
C ILE A 207 2.56 -33.21 -13.76
N VAL A 208 3.09 -33.67 -12.63
CA VAL A 208 4.51 -33.97 -12.46
C VAL A 208 4.72 -35.47 -12.33
N ILE A 209 5.65 -36.00 -13.12
CA ILE A 209 6.13 -37.37 -13.02
C ILE A 209 7.65 -37.32 -12.85
N ALA A 210 8.15 -37.82 -11.72
CA ALA A 210 9.58 -37.99 -11.50
C ALA A 210 9.95 -39.46 -11.66
N THR A 211 10.98 -39.76 -12.46
CA THR A 211 11.45 -41.13 -12.72
C THR A 211 12.86 -41.31 -12.18
N PHE A 212 13.10 -42.36 -11.37
CA PHE A 212 14.42 -42.64 -10.82
C PHE A 212 15.33 -43.21 -11.91
N LYS A 213 16.49 -42.59 -12.11
CA LYS A 213 17.44 -42.93 -13.18
C LYS A 213 18.64 -43.74 -12.68
N GLY A 214 18.72 -44.02 -11.38
CA GLY A 214 19.85 -44.71 -10.78
C GLY A 214 20.97 -43.76 -10.41
N ASP A 215 22.20 -44.24 -10.54
CA ASP A 215 23.40 -43.56 -10.05
C ASP A 215 23.62 -42.20 -10.72
N ASP A 216 24.16 -41.26 -9.96
CA ASP A 216 24.72 -40.04 -10.51
C ASP A 216 26.14 -40.35 -11.04
N PRO A 217 26.40 -40.24 -12.36
CA PRO A 217 27.70 -40.58 -12.92
C PRO A 217 28.83 -39.66 -12.45
N ALA A 218 28.50 -38.46 -11.93
CA ALA A 218 29.48 -37.55 -11.36
C ALA A 218 29.74 -37.80 -9.85
N ASN A 219 28.87 -38.57 -9.19
CA ASN A 219 28.90 -38.79 -7.75
C ASN A 219 28.56 -40.26 -7.43
N ALA A 220 29.59 -41.12 -7.43
CA ALA A 220 29.44 -42.54 -7.15
C ALA A 220 28.86 -42.77 -5.74
N PRO A 221 27.81 -43.61 -5.59
CA PRO A 221 27.25 -43.93 -4.28
C PRO A 221 28.27 -44.62 -3.39
N ALA A 222 28.32 -44.26 -2.11
CA ALA A 222 29.23 -44.85 -1.14
C ALA A 222 29.02 -46.36 -0.92
N SER A 223 27.85 -46.89 -1.30
CA SER A 223 27.52 -48.32 -1.26
C SER A 223 27.93 -49.10 -2.52
N GLY A 224 28.57 -48.46 -3.50
CA GLY A 224 29.04 -49.07 -4.75
C GLY A 224 28.16 -48.77 -5.96
N ALA A 225 28.59 -49.23 -7.13
CA ALA A 225 27.87 -49.00 -8.39
C ALA A 225 26.49 -49.69 -8.41
N ASN A 226 25.50 -49.02 -8.99
CA ASN A 226 24.09 -49.41 -9.07
C ASN A 226 23.41 -49.60 -7.72
N THR A 227 23.86 -48.88 -6.69
CA THR A 227 23.30 -48.96 -5.33
C THR A 227 22.72 -47.64 -4.84
N SER A 228 22.62 -46.63 -5.72
CA SER A 228 22.04 -45.34 -5.36
C SER A 228 20.59 -45.44 -4.88
N ARG A 229 20.18 -44.43 -4.12
CA ARG A 229 18.83 -44.26 -3.61
C ARG A 229 18.18 -43.03 -4.25
N GLY A 230 17.00 -43.21 -4.82
CA GLY A 230 16.14 -42.12 -5.24
C GLY A 230 15.44 -41.53 -4.03
N TRP A 231 16.11 -40.66 -3.28
CA TRP A 231 15.50 -40.03 -2.10
C TRP A 231 14.36 -39.10 -2.49
N VAL A 232 13.25 -39.17 -1.76
CA VAL A 232 12.11 -38.25 -1.89
C VAL A 232 11.46 -38.05 -0.53
N LYS A 233 11.14 -36.80 -0.20
CA LYS A 233 10.42 -36.51 1.05
C LYS A 233 8.93 -36.75 0.91
N ASN A 234 8.31 -37.30 1.93
CA ASN A 234 6.85 -37.39 2.08
C ASN A 234 6.50 -37.61 3.55
N ASP A 235 5.72 -36.71 4.14
CA ASP A 235 5.43 -36.73 5.59
C ASP A 235 4.20 -37.56 5.97
N THR A 236 3.63 -38.31 5.04
CA THR A 236 2.50 -39.21 5.32
C THR A 236 2.91 -40.22 6.40
N GLY A 237 2.22 -40.20 7.55
CA GLY A 237 2.53 -41.07 8.68
C GLY A 237 3.68 -40.58 9.58
N TYR A 238 4.23 -39.37 9.34
CA TYR A 238 5.22 -38.76 10.21
C TYR A 238 4.57 -37.97 11.34
N ALA A 239 4.95 -38.26 12.60
CA ALA A 239 4.36 -37.60 13.77
C ALA A 239 4.64 -36.08 13.84
N GLN A 240 5.70 -35.61 13.18
CA GLN A 240 6.10 -34.19 13.13
C GLN A 240 5.91 -33.63 11.71
N ALA A 241 4.78 -33.92 11.07
CA ALA A 241 4.45 -33.41 9.74
C ALA A 241 4.60 -31.87 9.67
N ALA A 242 5.31 -31.40 8.65
CA ALA A 242 5.61 -29.98 8.45
C ALA A 242 5.99 -29.73 6.98
N GLU A 243 5.90 -28.49 6.49
CA GLU A 243 6.22 -28.15 5.10
C GLU A 243 7.61 -28.62 4.66
N ALA A 244 8.60 -28.54 5.57
CA ALA A 244 9.97 -28.98 5.31
C ALA A 244 10.08 -30.50 5.05
N HIS A 245 9.05 -31.29 5.34
CA HIS A 245 9.02 -32.75 5.18
C HIS A 245 8.18 -33.23 4.00
N LYS A 246 7.58 -32.30 3.26
CA LYS A 246 6.78 -32.60 2.07
C LYS A 246 7.63 -32.74 0.82
N THR A 247 7.06 -33.28 -0.25
CA THR A 247 7.77 -33.54 -1.51
C THR A 247 8.13 -32.28 -2.28
N ALA A 248 7.20 -31.33 -2.39
CA ALA A 248 7.37 -30.17 -3.25
C ALA A 248 6.92 -28.88 -2.55
N LEU A 249 7.67 -27.79 -2.81
CA LEU A 249 7.25 -26.42 -2.49
C LEU A 249 6.69 -25.81 -3.77
N LEU A 250 5.44 -25.35 -3.73
CA LEU A 250 4.71 -24.82 -4.88
C LEU A 250 4.85 -23.31 -4.95
N TYR A 251 4.97 -22.78 -6.17
CA TYR A 251 5.17 -21.37 -6.44
C TYR A 251 4.10 -20.83 -7.37
N ASP A 252 3.72 -19.58 -7.11
CA ASP A 252 2.96 -18.73 -8.02
C ASP A 252 3.79 -17.49 -8.40
N ASP A 253 3.62 -17.05 -9.64
CA ASP A 253 4.19 -15.81 -10.14
C ASP A 253 3.25 -14.67 -9.76
N LEU A 254 3.63 -13.92 -8.73
CA LEU A 254 2.82 -12.85 -8.16
C LEU A 254 3.45 -11.50 -8.48
N LEU A 255 2.59 -10.49 -8.67
CA LEU A 255 3.04 -9.11 -8.80
C LEU A 255 3.58 -8.62 -7.44
N ASN A 256 4.77 -8.04 -7.45
CA ASN A 256 5.44 -7.51 -6.29
C ASN A 256 5.97 -6.09 -6.58
N PRO A 257 5.43 -5.04 -5.93
CA PRO A 257 5.95 -3.70 -6.07
C PRO A 257 7.26 -3.57 -5.29
N VAL A 258 8.29 -3.08 -5.98
CA VAL A 258 9.57 -2.68 -5.40
C VAL A 258 9.63 -1.16 -5.43
N LYS A 259 9.63 -0.53 -4.26
CA LYS A 259 9.74 0.93 -4.15
C LYS A 259 11.11 1.41 -4.61
N GLU A 260 11.13 2.46 -5.43
CA GLU A 260 12.36 3.01 -6.02
C GLU A 260 12.62 4.46 -5.58
N ILE A 261 11.59 5.31 -5.59
CA ILE A 261 11.73 6.74 -5.34
C ILE A 261 10.58 7.21 -4.46
N ASP A 262 10.89 7.82 -3.31
CA ASP A 262 9.91 8.57 -2.53
C ASP A 262 9.72 9.95 -3.15
N LEU A 263 8.48 10.30 -3.51
CA LEU A 263 8.15 11.62 -4.06
C LEU A 263 7.67 12.57 -2.97
N LEU A 264 6.85 12.05 -2.04
CA LEU A 264 6.47 12.74 -0.81
C LEU A 264 7.04 12.00 0.40
N VAL A 265 7.39 12.75 1.44
CA VAL A 265 7.98 12.17 2.66
C VAL A 265 6.94 11.34 3.42
N PRO A 266 7.25 10.06 3.74
CA PRO A 266 6.43 9.21 4.60
C PRO A 266 6.16 9.84 5.97
N PHE A 267 5.06 9.46 6.61
CA PHE A 267 4.58 9.94 7.92
C PHE A 267 4.26 11.44 8.03
N SER A 268 4.68 12.27 7.06
CA SER A 268 4.36 13.69 7.00
C SER A 268 2.89 13.87 6.62
N ASN A 269 2.14 14.55 7.48
CA ASN A 269 0.73 14.85 7.24
C ASN A 269 0.56 15.65 5.93
N LYS A 270 -0.36 15.20 5.07
CA LYS A 270 -0.69 15.81 3.77
C LYS A 270 -2.05 16.50 3.80
N GLU A 271 -3.00 15.95 4.54
CA GLU A 271 -4.37 16.44 4.56
C GLU A 271 -4.53 17.68 5.42
N PHE A 272 -4.14 17.57 6.70
CA PHE A 272 -4.18 18.68 7.65
C PHE A 272 -3.28 18.41 8.86
N ALA A 273 -2.92 19.47 9.57
CA ALA A 273 -2.31 19.41 10.90
C ALA A 273 -2.62 20.72 11.62
N PHE A 274 -3.31 20.64 12.75
CA PHE A 274 -3.74 21.79 13.54
C PHE A 274 -3.10 21.73 14.92
N ARG A 275 -2.36 22.78 15.28
CA ARG A 275 -1.81 22.97 16.63
C ARG A 275 -2.83 23.72 17.46
N MET A 276 -3.49 23.02 18.38
CA MET A 276 -4.67 23.53 19.06
C MET A 276 -4.79 23.08 20.52
N LYS A 277 -5.65 23.80 21.26
CA LYS A 277 -5.99 23.52 22.65
C LYS A 277 -7.39 24.02 23.00
N PRO A 278 -8.01 23.57 24.12
CA PRO A 278 -9.23 24.19 24.61
C PRO A 278 -9.03 25.70 24.80
N ASN A 279 -9.96 26.52 24.30
CA ASN A 279 -9.84 27.97 24.44
C ASN A 279 -9.82 28.39 25.93
N GLY A 280 -8.97 29.35 26.28
CA GLY A 280 -8.81 29.83 27.66
C GLY A 280 -8.05 28.89 28.61
N SER A 281 -7.60 27.73 28.16
CA SER A 281 -6.82 26.79 28.98
C SER A 281 -5.34 27.19 29.10
N SER A 282 -4.72 26.81 30.22
CA SER A 282 -3.29 27.01 30.50
C SER A 282 -2.37 25.96 29.88
N VAL A 283 -2.91 24.90 29.27
CA VAL A 283 -2.10 23.90 28.56
C VAL A 283 -1.49 24.50 27.29
N ASN A 284 -0.41 23.88 26.81
CA ASN A 284 0.19 24.23 25.53
C ASN A 284 -0.71 23.76 24.37
N ALA A 285 -0.55 24.35 23.20
CA ALA A 285 -1.21 23.86 22.00
C ALA A 285 -0.43 22.68 21.41
N GLU A 286 -1.15 21.64 20.99
CA GLU A 286 -0.59 20.37 20.51
C GLU A 286 -1.10 20.03 19.11
N TRP A 287 -0.30 19.29 18.34
CA TRP A 287 -0.62 18.91 16.96
C TRP A 287 -1.66 17.80 16.87
N ILE A 288 -2.64 17.99 16.01
CA ILE A 288 -3.73 17.05 15.71
C ILE A 288 -3.88 16.98 14.18
N PRO A 289 -3.79 15.80 13.53
CA PRO A 289 -3.45 14.49 14.13
C PRO A 289 -2.00 14.43 14.64
N GLU A 290 -1.71 13.39 15.42
CA GLU A 290 -0.49 13.16 16.19
C GLU A 290 0.83 13.44 15.45
N HIS A 291 1.82 13.99 16.17
CA HIS A 291 3.24 13.94 15.81
C HIS A 291 4.09 13.16 16.83
N SER A 292 3.58 12.93 18.05
CA SER A 292 4.29 12.22 19.13
C SER A 292 3.40 11.57 20.21
N VAL A 293 2.12 11.97 20.35
CA VAL A 293 1.15 11.44 21.32
C VAL A 293 -0.26 11.38 20.71
N ALA A 294 -1.02 10.32 20.99
CA ALA A 294 -2.32 10.09 20.35
C ALA A 294 -3.31 11.26 20.58
N THR A 295 -3.94 11.74 19.52
CA THR A 295 -4.90 12.85 19.50
C THR A 295 -6.17 12.59 18.69
N VAL A 296 -6.21 11.59 17.80
CA VAL A 296 -7.37 11.31 16.93
C VAL A 296 -7.83 9.87 17.06
N PHE A 297 -9.08 9.69 17.49
CA PHE A 297 -9.69 8.38 17.73
C PHE A 297 -10.92 8.18 16.86
N LYS A 298 -11.10 6.96 16.35
CA LYS A 298 -12.24 6.65 15.48
C LYS A 298 -13.55 6.59 16.29
N VAL A 299 -14.61 7.10 15.67
CA VAL A 299 -16.00 6.83 16.05
C VAL A 299 -16.58 5.78 15.09
N SER A 300 -16.35 5.95 13.79
CA SER A 300 -16.64 4.98 12.74
C SER A 300 -15.54 5.06 11.68
N GLN A 301 -15.04 3.93 11.19
CA GLN A 301 -14.02 3.92 10.16
C GLN A 301 -14.16 2.68 9.29
N LYS A 302 -14.52 2.91 8.03
CA LYS A 302 -14.77 1.90 7.02
C LYS A 302 -13.83 2.10 5.84
N MET A 303 -13.32 1.01 5.31
CA MET A 303 -12.45 0.99 4.14
C MET A 303 -13.08 0.11 3.09
N TYR A 304 -13.00 0.51 1.83
CA TYR A 304 -13.61 -0.18 0.71
C TYR A 304 -12.58 -0.43 -0.39
N ILE A 305 -12.66 -1.60 -1.03
CA ILE A 305 -12.07 -1.87 -2.35
C ILE A 305 -13.24 -2.13 -3.29
N ASP A 306 -13.35 -1.35 -4.35
CA ASP A 306 -14.44 -1.47 -5.35
C ASP A 306 -15.84 -1.54 -4.71
N ASP A 307 -16.10 -0.59 -3.79
CA ASP A 307 -17.32 -0.48 -2.99
C ASP A 307 -17.63 -1.66 -2.05
N GLN A 308 -16.74 -2.67 -1.95
CA GLN A 308 -16.83 -3.74 -0.96
C GLN A 308 -16.09 -3.38 0.32
N GLU A 309 -16.78 -3.40 1.46
CA GLU A 309 -16.19 -3.09 2.76
C GLU A 309 -15.16 -4.17 3.18
N ILE A 310 -13.97 -3.73 3.56
CA ILE A 310 -12.95 -4.58 4.17
C ILE A 310 -13.31 -4.82 5.64
N THR A 311 -13.60 -6.08 5.97
CA THR A 311 -13.95 -6.51 7.34
C THR A 311 -12.82 -7.26 8.06
N SER A 312 -11.81 -7.73 7.32
CA SER A 312 -10.62 -8.41 7.86
C SER A 312 -9.36 -7.63 7.51
N TRP A 313 -8.49 -7.42 8.50
CA TRP A 313 -7.21 -6.70 8.37
C TRP A 313 -5.99 -7.62 8.53
N ILE A 314 -6.18 -8.92 8.26
CA ILE A 314 -5.07 -9.87 8.16
C ILE A 314 -4.26 -9.49 6.91
N ALA A 315 -2.93 -9.39 7.03
CA ALA A 315 -2.10 -9.05 5.89
C ALA A 315 -2.31 -10.06 4.74
N ASP A 316 -2.60 -9.52 3.55
CA ASP A 316 -2.62 -10.23 2.28
C ASP A 316 -1.81 -9.40 1.30
N THR A 317 -0.52 -9.72 1.23
CA THR A 317 0.45 -8.98 0.42
C THR A 317 0.33 -9.28 -1.06
N THR A 318 -0.59 -10.17 -1.46
CA THR A 318 -0.90 -10.44 -2.86
C THR A 318 -1.47 -9.19 -3.51
N VAL A 319 -0.84 -8.75 -4.60
CA VAL A 319 -1.35 -7.63 -5.39
C VAL A 319 -2.53 -8.08 -6.23
N LYS A 320 -3.65 -7.37 -6.09
CA LYS A 320 -4.92 -7.63 -6.78
C LYS A 320 -5.31 -6.42 -7.61
N GLU A 321 -5.92 -6.63 -8.76
CA GLU A 321 -6.52 -5.54 -9.53
C GLU A 321 -7.70 -4.94 -8.76
N ALA A 322 -7.88 -3.63 -8.89
CA ALA A 322 -8.97 -2.86 -8.32
C ALA A 322 -9.32 -1.69 -9.26
N GLN A 323 -10.37 -0.95 -8.96
CA GLN A 323 -10.72 0.31 -9.61
C GLN A 323 -10.65 1.49 -8.63
N MET A 324 -10.94 1.22 -7.35
CA MET A 324 -11.07 2.21 -6.31
C MET A 324 -10.69 1.64 -4.94
N VAL A 325 -10.00 2.45 -4.15
CA VAL A 325 -9.91 2.27 -2.69
C VAL A 325 -10.49 3.51 -2.01
N ARG A 326 -11.37 3.31 -1.03
CA ARG A 326 -12.01 4.42 -0.31
C ARG A 326 -11.92 4.25 1.19
N ALA A 327 -11.45 5.28 1.89
CA ALA A 327 -11.53 5.41 3.35
C ALA A 327 -12.69 6.33 3.70
N VAL A 328 -13.61 5.90 4.57
CA VAL A 328 -14.71 6.72 5.10
C VAL A 328 -14.63 6.73 6.61
N GLN A 329 -14.36 7.90 7.17
CA GLN A 329 -13.94 8.06 8.56
C GLN A 329 -14.75 9.14 9.27
N LEU A 330 -15.30 8.79 10.43
CA LEU A 330 -15.78 9.72 11.44
C LEU A 330 -14.91 9.54 12.67
N MET A 331 -14.24 10.60 13.09
CA MET A 331 -13.28 10.58 14.18
C MET A 331 -13.50 11.76 15.11
N ARG A 332 -12.83 11.74 16.26
CA ARG A 332 -12.78 12.84 17.21
C ARG A 332 -11.34 13.21 17.51
N GLY A 333 -11.07 14.52 17.49
CA GLY A 333 -9.80 15.10 17.90
C GLY A 333 -9.84 15.52 19.37
N PHE A 334 -8.77 15.24 20.10
CA PHE A 334 -8.60 15.49 21.52
C PHE A 334 -7.27 16.18 21.78
N HIS A 335 -7.23 16.98 22.84
CA HIS A 335 -5.96 17.42 23.39
C HIS A 335 -5.33 16.26 24.18
N PRO A 336 -4.02 15.98 24.07
CA PRO A 336 -3.42 14.80 24.71
C PRO A 336 -3.46 14.83 26.24
N SER A 337 -3.63 16.02 26.86
CA SER A 337 -3.83 16.13 28.31
C SER A 337 -5.26 15.81 28.78
N ASP A 338 -6.24 15.69 27.87
CA ASP A 338 -7.62 15.33 28.17
C ASP A 338 -8.24 14.54 27.00
N LEU A 339 -8.15 13.22 27.09
CA LEU A 339 -8.71 12.28 26.12
C LEU A 339 -10.21 11.97 26.37
N THR A 340 -10.83 12.62 27.35
CA THR A 340 -12.27 12.44 27.63
C THR A 340 -13.12 13.50 26.96
N THR A 341 -12.53 14.66 26.68
CA THR A 341 -13.19 15.80 26.06
C THR A 341 -12.73 16.00 24.62
N ALA A 342 -13.57 15.64 23.66
CA ALA A 342 -13.30 15.94 22.25
C ALA A 342 -13.39 17.45 21.96
N LEU A 343 -12.42 17.97 21.22
CA LEU A 343 -12.39 19.34 20.71
C LEU A 343 -13.13 19.48 19.39
N CYS A 344 -13.04 18.46 18.53
CA CYS A 344 -13.67 18.46 17.23
C CYS A 344 -14.13 17.07 16.79
N GLU A 345 -15.09 17.05 15.87
CA GLU A 345 -15.39 15.90 15.02
C GLU A 345 -14.77 16.10 13.65
N ILE A 346 -14.20 15.02 13.12
CA ILE A 346 -13.51 14.99 11.84
C ILE A 346 -14.24 13.98 10.97
N TYR A 347 -14.83 14.47 9.89
CA TYR A 347 -15.40 13.66 8.82
C TYR A 347 -14.39 13.66 7.68
N SER A 348 -13.93 12.49 7.27
CA SER A 348 -12.89 12.37 6.25
C SER A 348 -13.24 11.26 5.28
N VAL A 349 -13.18 11.58 4.00
CA VAL A 349 -13.27 10.60 2.92
C VAL A 349 -12.01 10.69 2.08
N HIS A 350 -11.25 9.60 1.96
CA HIS A 350 -10.17 9.48 0.97
C HIS A 350 -10.63 8.55 -0.12
N THR A 351 -10.40 8.92 -1.37
CA THR A 351 -10.68 8.08 -2.54
C THR A 351 -9.44 8.02 -3.40
N VAL A 352 -8.94 6.81 -3.63
CA VAL A 352 -7.83 6.52 -4.55
C VAL A 352 -8.40 5.80 -5.76
N THR A 353 -8.13 6.33 -6.95
CA THR A 353 -8.46 5.71 -8.24
C THR A 353 -7.28 5.90 -9.19
N HIS A 354 -7.43 5.50 -10.46
CA HIS A 354 -6.49 5.89 -11.50
C HIS A 354 -6.35 7.41 -11.68
N LYS A 355 -7.27 8.21 -11.10
CA LYS A 355 -7.22 9.67 -11.11
C LYS A 355 -6.36 10.23 -9.96
N GLY A 356 -5.71 9.41 -9.15
CA GLY A 356 -4.92 9.82 -7.99
C GLY A 356 -5.71 9.73 -6.68
N VAL A 357 -5.21 10.42 -5.66
CA VAL A 357 -5.77 10.43 -4.31
C VAL A 357 -6.51 11.74 -4.08
N THR A 358 -7.83 11.69 -3.89
CA THR A 358 -8.62 12.84 -3.44
C THR A 358 -9.04 12.63 -2.00
N PHE A 359 -8.98 13.68 -1.18
CA PHE A 359 -9.65 13.68 0.11
C PHE A 359 -10.64 14.83 0.22
N ASP A 360 -11.73 14.56 0.94
CA ASP A 360 -12.74 15.53 1.33
C ASP A 360 -12.91 15.46 2.84
N ILE A 361 -12.62 16.57 3.52
CA ILE A 361 -12.60 16.63 4.98
C ILE A 361 -13.47 17.76 5.46
N LYS A 362 -14.26 17.48 6.51
CA LYS A 362 -15.00 18.47 7.27
C LYS A 362 -14.64 18.32 8.74
N ILE A 363 -14.28 19.43 9.36
CA ILE A 363 -14.05 19.54 10.80
C ILE A 363 -15.19 20.34 11.41
N ARG A 364 -15.79 19.80 12.48
CA ARG A 364 -16.81 20.47 13.28
C ARG A 364 -16.29 20.67 14.69
N TRP A 365 -16.20 21.91 15.14
CA TRP A 365 -15.73 22.25 16.47
C TRP A 365 -16.81 21.94 17.50
N LEU A 366 -16.49 21.11 18.49
CA LEU A 366 -17.42 20.72 19.56
C LEU A 366 -17.36 21.68 20.74
N LYS A 367 -16.23 22.39 20.88
CA LYS A 367 -15.97 23.39 21.92
C LYS A 367 -15.23 24.57 21.31
N ASP A 368 -15.30 25.71 22.00
CA ASP A 368 -14.42 26.83 21.71
C ASP A 368 -12.96 26.35 21.82
N THR A 369 -12.24 26.44 20.71
CA THR A 369 -10.91 25.85 20.54
C THR A 369 -9.95 26.91 20.02
N PHE A 370 -8.84 27.10 20.72
CA PHE A 370 -7.76 27.98 20.25
C PHE A 370 -6.85 27.18 19.32
N ILE A 371 -6.64 27.71 18.11
CA ILE A 371 -5.79 27.14 17.07
C ILE A 371 -4.64 28.13 16.85
N GLU A 372 -3.45 27.74 17.26
CA GLU A 372 -2.24 28.56 17.11
C GLU A 372 -1.78 28.59 15.65
N ASP A 373 -1.71 27.40 15.04
CA ASP A 373 -1.33 27.19 13.65
C ASP A 373 -2.20 26.07 13.06
N GLY A 374 -2.68 26.22 11.83
CA GLY A 374 -3.43 25.15 11.18
C GLY A 374 -3.22 25.11 9.68
N TYR A 375 -2.86 23.93 9.19
CA TYR A 375 -2.54 23.68 7.79
C TYR A 375 -3.54 22.71 7.17
N VAL A 376 -3.81 22.88 5.87
CA VAL A 376 -4.56 21.92 5.04
C VAL A 376 -3.82 21.71 3.73
N ALA A 377 -4.02 20.56 3.08
CA ALA A 377 -3.46 20.25 1.76
C ALA A 377 -1.97 20.61 1.64
N MET A 378 -1.15 20.03 2.52
CA MET A 378 0.29 20.22 2.53
C MET A 378 0.97 19.35 1.47
N LEU A 379 2.03 19.85 0.84
CA LEU A 379 2.83 19.08 -0.13
C LEU A 379 4.23 18.83 0.43
N PRO A 380 4.47 17.71 1.15
CA PRO A 380 5.75 17.37 1.75
C PRO A 380 6.66 16.66 0.75
N GLY A 381 7.23 17.38 -0.20
CA GLY A 381 8.20 16.86 -1.16
C GLY A 381 9.42 16.20 -0.52
N SER A 382 9.79 15.02 -1.02
CA SER A 382 11.00 14.31 -0.65
C SER A 382 12.21 15.00 -1.28
N ARG A 383 13.12 15.54 -0.46
CA ARG A 383 14.29 16.30 -0.96
C ARG A 383 15.22 15.47 -1.86
N PRO A 384 15.47 14.17 -1.63
CA PRO A 384 16.21 13.34 -2.58
C PRO A 384 15.65 13.34 -4.01
N PHE A 385 14.37 13.67 -4.19
CA PHE A 385 13.71 13.79 -5.48
C PHE A 385 13.46 15.25 -5.89
N VAL A 386 12.83 16.07 -5.05
CA VAL A 386 12.32 17.39 -5.45
C VAL A 386 13.44 18.43 -5.51
N GLU A 387 13.53 19.13 -6.64
CA GLU A 387 14.46 20.26 -6.85
C GLU A 387 13.73 21.58 -7.12
N LYS A 388 12.51 21.50 -7.65
CA LYS A 388 11.68 22.64 -7.99
C LYS A 388 10.25 22.45 -7.49
N LEU A 389 9.63 23.55 -7.09
CA LEU A 389 8.19 23.72 -6.97
C LEU A 389 7.73 24.73 -8.02
N VAL A 390 6.70 24.40 -8.78
CA VAL A 390 6.01 25.34 -9.67
C VAL A 390 4.55 25.49 -9.24
N ASP A 391 4.04 26.70 -9.31
CA ASP A 391 2.63 26.99 -9.09
C ASP A 391 1.84 27.13 -10.39
N ALA A 392 0.51 27.15 -10.27
CA ALA A 392 -0.38 27.17 -11.43
C ALA A 392 -0.33 28.46 -12.27
N THR A 393 0.44 29.47 -11.85
CA THR A 393 0.72 30.69 -12.63
C THR A 393 2.05 30.61 -13.40
N GLY A 394 2.80 29.52 -13.23
CA GLY A 394 4.12 29.32 -13.81
C GLY A 394 5.25 29.87 -12.95
N GLN A 395 4.98 30.40 -11.76
CA GLN A 395 6.05 30.83 -10.86
C GLN A 395 6.76 29.59 -10.28
N SER A 396 8.08 29.57 -10.41
CA SER A 396 8.93 28.48 -9.95
C SER A 396 9.82 28.90 -8.78
N LEU A 397 10.08 27.97 -7.86
CA LEU A 397 10.95 28.13 -6.71
C LEU A 397 11.90 26.94 -6.61
N ASP A 398 13.17 27.21 -6.29
CA ASP A 398 14.13 26.18 -5.91
C ASP A 398 13.73 25.57 -4.56
N THR A 399 13.78 24.26 -4.44
CA THR A 399 13.55 23.52 -3.18
C THR A 399 14.83 22.87 -2.67
N ILE A 400 15.98 23.34 -3.14
CA ILE A 400 17.26 22.67 -2.91
C ILE A 400 17.89 23.01 -1.56
N ALA A 401 17.49 24.14 -0.96
CA ALA A 401 17.96 24.57 0.34
C ALA A 401 17.53 23.59 1.44
N SER A 402 18.32 23.51 2.51
CA SER A 402 18.11 22.57 3.62
C SER A 402 18.54 23.22 4.94
N ASP A 403 18.17 24.49 5.11
CA ASP A 403 18.62 25.39 6.17
C ASP A 403 17.46 25.87 7.08
N ASN A 404 16.29 25.25 6.92
CA ASN A 404 15.04 25.58 7.60
C ASN A 404 14.53 27.00 7.31
N SER A 405 15.00 27.64 6.23
CA SER A 405 14.43 28.89 5.73
C SER A 405 13.03 28.68 5.13
N PHE A 406 12.33 29.77 4.83
CA PHE A 406 11.04 29.72 4.17
C PHE A 406 10.88 30.82 3.13
N ASN A 407 10.11 30.50 2.08
CA ASN A 407 9.64 31.45 1.09
C ASN A 407 8.12 31.55 1.16
N ASP A 408 7.61 32.77 1.30
CA ASP A 408 6.19 33.00 1.08
C ASP A 408 5.84 32.87 -0.39
N ILE A 409 4.66 32.32 -0.67
CA ILE A 409 4.08 32.30 -2.02
C ILE A 409 3.14 33.51 -2.14
N PRO A 410 3.52 34.56 -2.90
CA PRO A 410 2.68 35.72 -3.07
C PRO A 410 1.33 35.35 -3.71
N ASN A 411 0.23 35.88 -3.19
CA ASN A 411 -1.13 35.54 -3.63
C ASN A 411 -1.44 34.02 -3.58
N GLY A 412 -0.76 33.25 -2.72
CA GLY A 412 -0.98 31.81 -2.59
C GLY A 412 -2.44 31.41 -2.34
N GLU A 413 -3.25 32.30 -1.76
CA GLU A 413 -4.69 32.11 -1.58
C GLU A 413 -5.51 32.10 -2.89
N LYS A 414 -4.89 32.41 -4.03
CA LYS A 414 -5.49 32.39 -5.38
C LYS A 414 -4.96 31.24 -6.23
N ILE A 415 -3.96 30.49 -5.77
CA ILE A 415 -3.30 29.44 -6.54
C ILE A 415 -4.04 28.12 -6.35
N THR A 416 -4.45 27.49 -7.46
CA THR A 416 -5.26 26.26 -7.41
C THR A 416 -4.47 24.97 -7.48
N SER A 417 -3.25 25.00 -8.01
CA SER A 417 -2.44 23.80 -8.22
C SER A 417 -0.94 24.08 -8.03
N TYR A 418 -0.23 23.05 -7.59
CA TYR A 418 1.22 23.05 -7.41
C TYR A 418 1.79 21.74 -7.94
N ALA A 419 3.01 21.78 -8.44
CA ALA A 419 3.77 20.59 -8.81
C ALA A 419 5.18 20.65 -8.26
N MET A 420 5.69 19.50 -7.85
CA MET A 420 7.07 19.29 -7.41
C MET A 420 7.73 18.26 -8.32
N PHE A 421 8.94 18.56 -8.77
CA PHE A 421 9.66 17.75 -9.75
C PHE A 421 11.18 17.87 -9.60
N ASN A 422 11.90 16.93 -10.21
CA ASN A 422 13.35 16.99 -10.37
C ASN A 422 13.67 17.61 -11.75
N THR A 423 14.74 18.40 -11.85
CA THR A 423 15.19 18.97 -13.13
C THR A 423 16.13 18.06 -13.92
N THR A 424 16.55 16.95 -13.31
CA THR A 424 17.49 15.95 -13.82
C THR A 424 17.01 14.51 -13.55
N GLY A 425 17.44 13.58 -14.40
CA GLY A 425 17.38 12.14 -14.09
C GLY A 425 16.01 11.44 -14.10
N THR A 426 14.86 12.14 -14.10
CA THR A 426 13.53 11.51 -14.21
C THR A 426 12.48 12.43 -14.84
N ASP A 427 11.43 11.85 -15.40
CA ASP A 427 10.23 12.54 -15.91
C ASP A 427 9.08 12.54 -14.89
N TYR A 428 9.32 12.16 -13.64
CA TYR A 428 8.26 12.06 -12.65
C TYR A 428 7.89 13.42 -12.06
N VAL A 429 6.60 13.62 -11.83
CA VAL A 429 6.04 14.81 -11.22
C VAL A 429 5.01 14.39 -10.17
N VAL A 430 5.07 15.01 -8.99
CA VAL A 430 3.98 14.95 -8.02
C VAL A 430 3.25 16.28 -8.00
N ALA A 431 1.95 16.23 -8.25
CA ALA A 431 1.08 17.39 -8.31
C ALA A 431 0.03 17.35 -7.20
N MET A 432 -0.37 18.55 -6.78
CA MET A 432 -1.46 18.80 -5.85
C MET A 432 -2.41 19.82 -6.46
N LYS A 433 -3.71 19.60 -6.31
CA LYS A 433 -4.75 20.59 -6.61
C LYS A 433 -5.62 20.80 -5.38
N ILE A 434 -5.82 22.06 -4.99
CA ILE A 434 -6.74 22.43 -3.93
C ILE A 434 -8.13 22.58 -4.56
N ASN A 435 -9.06 21.71 -4.14
CA ASN A 435 -10.43 21.76 -4.62
C ASN A 435 -11.21 22.80 -3.82
N HIS A 436 -12.24 23.43 -4.41
CA HIS A 436 -13.11 24.40 -3.73
C HIS A 436 -12.31 25.46 -2.93
N ILE A 437 -11.34 26.09 -3.59
CA ILE A 437 -10.29 26.93 -2.96
C ILE A 437 -10.83 27.94 -1.93
N HIS A 438 -11.97 28.58 -2.19
CA HIS A 438 -12.59 29.52 -1.24
C HIS A 438 -12.94 28.87 0.10
N ALA A 439 -13.56 27.70 0.07
CA ALA A 439 -13.92 26.94 1.27
C ALA A 439 -12.66 26.32 1.91
N SER A 440 -11.83 25.65 1.09
CA SER A 440 -10.64 24.94 1.56
C SER A 440 -9.66 25.88 2.26
N LEU A 441 -9.40 27.06 1.68
CA LEU A 441 -8.45 28.04 2.21
C LEU A 441 -9.07 29.07 3.16
N ARG A 442 -10.35 28.94 3.52
CA ARG A 442 -11.08 29.91 4.37
C ARG A 442 -10.95 31.35 3.85
N LYS A 443 -11.01 31.54 2.52
CA LYS A 443 -10.71 32.83 1.89
C LYS A 443 -11.63 33.93 2.42
N GLY A 444 -11.03 35.07 2.80
CA GLY A 444 -11.75 36.23 3.34
C GLY A 444 -12.20 36.08 4.81
N GLN A 445 -11.86 34.98 5.49
CA GLN A 445 -12.14 34.81 6.91
C GLN A 445 -11.00 35.40 7.77
N THR A 446 -11.28 35.60 9.05
CA THR A 446 -10.28 36.06 10.03
C THR A 446 -9.37 34.93 10.53
N GLY A 447 -8.20 35.31 11.05
CA GLY A 447 -7.24 34.36 11.64
C GLY A 447 -6.55 33.51 10.59
N LEU A 448 -6.30 34.07 9.40
CA LEU A 448 -5.46 33.50 8.36
C LEU A 448 -4.02 33.97 8.55
N ARG A 449 -3.04 33.13 8.18
CA ARG A 449 -1.67 33.62 7.97
C ARG A 449 -1.66 34.57 6.76
N ASN A 450 -0.79 35.57 6.78
CA ASN A 450 -0.51 36.41 5.62
C ASN A 450 1.01 36.51 5.41
N PRO A 451 1.56 36.06 4.26
CA PRO A 451 0.91 35.33 3.16
C PRO A 451 0.30 33.98 3.60
N LEU A 452 -0.72 33.48 2.89
CA LEU A 452 -1.43 32.26 3.32
C LEU A 452 -0.61 30.98 3.06
N VAL A 453 0.07 30.93 1.91
CA VAL A 453 0.85 29.77 1.49
C VAL A 453 2.35 30.09 1.56
N TRP A 454 3.14 29.13 2.03
CA TRP A 454 4.59 29.25 2.12
C TRP A 454 5.27 27.90 1.94
N LEU A 455 6.50 27.92 1.46
CA LEU A 455 7.39 26.77 1.29
C LEU A 455 8.45 26.81 2.39
N GLN A 456 8.64 25.70 3.09
CA GLN A 456 9.73 25.51 4.06
C GLN A 456 10.84 24.65 3.46
N HIS A 457 12.07 25.16 3.53
CA HIS A 457 13.31 24.47 3.17
C HIS A 457 13.87 23.68 4.34
N ARG A 458 13.09 22.71 4.83
CA ARG A 458 13.26 22.18 6.19
C ARG A 458 14.63 21.56 6.42
N ASP A 459 14.98 20.56 5.63
CA ASP A 459 16.19 19.77 5.80
C ASP A 459 16.51 18.96 4.52
N ALA A 460 17.56 18.13 4.60
CA ALA A 460 18.04 17.29 3.50
C ALA A 460 17.06 16.17 3.09
N THR A 461 15.95 15.99 3.81
CA THR A 461 14.93 14.96 3.56
C THR A 461 13.58 15.55 3.13
N LEU A 462 13.21 16.72 3.64
CA LEU A 462 11.85 17.26 3.51
C LEU A 462 11.85 18.72 3.04
N GLN A 463 11.04 18.96 2.00
CA GLN A 463 10.63 20.28 1.52
C GLN A 463 9.12 20.35 1.63
N LYS A 464 8.55 21.36 2.28
CA LYS A 464 7.10 21.33 2.58
C LYS A 464 6.39 22.62 2.24
N LEU A 465 5.43 22.53 1.32
CA LEU A 465 4.47 23.59 1.04
C LEU A 465 3.33 23.53 2.06
N TYR A 466 3.01 24.67 2.65
CA TYR A 466 1.97 24.82 3.68
C TYR A 466 0.95 25.89 3.26
N PRO A 467 -0.28 25.49 2.95
CA PRO A 467 -1.44 26.36 3.07
C PRO A 467 -1.84 26.52 4.54
N GLN A 468 -1.46 27.64 5.16
CA GLN A 468 -1.74 27.92 6.57
C GLN A 468 -3.04 28.71 6.76
N VAL A 469 -4.13 27.95 6.92
CA VAL A 469 -5.50 28.46 7.00
C VAL A 469 -5.93 28.87 8.41
N TYR A 470 -5.11 28.62 9.44
CA TYR A 470 -5.30 29.16 10.78
C TYR A 470 -4.01 29.76 11.33
N LYS A 471 -4.12 30.95 11.92
CA LYS A 471 -3.08 31.59 12.74
C LYS A 471 -3.75 32.33 13.91
N ASN A 472 -3.45 31.91 15.14
CA ASN A 472 -3.99 32.50 16.38
C ASN A 472 -5.50 32.74 16.33
N TYR A 473 -6.26 31.71 15.96
CA TYR A 473 -7.70 31.79 15.77
C TYR A 473 -8.45 31.04 16.88
N THR A 474 -9.58 31.56 17.32
CA THR A 474 -10.50 30.83 18.21
C THR A 474 -11.69 30.37 17.41
N ALA A 475 -11.72 29.07 17.09
CA ALA A 475 -12.89 28.46 16.48
C ALA A 475 -14.01 28.33 17.52
N LYS A 476 -15.23 28.68 17.14
CA LYS A 476 -16.38 28.61 18.04
C LYS A 476 -17.03 27.24 18.04
N ALA A 477 -17.59 26.83 19.17
CA ALA A 477 -18.40 25.62 19.22
C ALA A 477 -19.52 25.67 18.15
N GLY A 478 -19.64 24.62 17.34
CA GLY A 478 -20.57 24.53 16.23
C GLY A 478 -20.03 25.02 14.88
N GLU A 479 -18.93 25.77 14.87
CA GLU A 479 -18.28 26.20 13.62
C GLU A 479 -17.77 24.98 12.83
N THR A 480 -17.76 25.09 11.51
CA THR A 480 -17.25 24.04 10.61
C THR A 480 -16.28 24.57 9.58
N HIS A 481 -15.25 23.79 9.27
CA HIS A 481 -14.36 24.03 8.15
C HIS A 481 -14.33 22.80 7.24
N GLN A 482 -14.60 23.01 5.95
CA GLN A 482 -14.53 21.97 4.93
C GLN A 482 -13.41 22.28 3.95
N PHE A 483 -12.60 21.28 3.63
CA PHE A 483 -11.50 21.40 2.68
C PHE A 483 -11.29 20.11 1.90
N SER A 484 -10.75 20.24 0.70
CA SER A 484 -10.56 19.12 -0.23
C SER A 484 -9.35 19.36 -1.12
N ALA A 485 -8.61 18.30 -1.43
CA ALA A 485 -7.50 18.35 -2.37
C ALA A 485 -7.31 17.02 -3.10
N THR A 486 -6.62 17.08 -4.23
CA THR A 486 -6.23 15.92 -5.03
C THR A 486 -4.73 15.88 -5.22
N TYR A 487 -4.12 14.71 -5.02
CA TYR A 487 -2.72 14.41 -5.29
C TYR A 487 -2.64 13.45 -6.47
N TYR A 488 -1.69 13.69 -7.36
CA TYR A 488 -1.44 12.81 -8.49
C TYR A 488 0.05 12.69 -8.74
N VAL A 489 0.48 11.48 -9.09
CA VAL A 489 1.83 11.16 -9.48
C VAL A 489 1.77 10.71 -10.93
N GLY A 490 2.55 11.35 -11.79
CA GLY A 490 2.56 11.06 -13.21
C GLY A 490 3.96 11.13 -13.80
N GLU A 491 4.07 10.66 -15.04
CA GLU A 491 5.24 10.83 -15.89
C GLU A 491 4.92 11.90 -16.93
N LEU A 492 5.76 12.92 -17.02
CA LEU A 492 5.68 13.99 -18.01
C LEU A 492 7.03 14.08 -18.72
N PRO A 493 7.16 13.51 -19.94
CA PRO A 493 8.38 13.64 -20.72
C PRO A 493 8.77 15.11 -20.86
N PHE A 494 10.03 15.42 -20.57
CA PHE A 494 10.54 16.80 -20.56
C PHE A 494 9.88 17.68 -19.48
N ALA A 495 9.53 17.09 -18.33
CA ALA A 495 8.91 17.80 -17.21
C ALA A 495 9.64 19.11 -16.87
N ALA A 496 10.98 19.07 -16.81
CA ALA A 496 11.80 20.23 -16.52
C ALA A 496 11.56 21.38 -17.52
N GLN A 497 11.46 21.09 -18.82
CA GLN A 497 11.27 22.10 -19.87
C GLN A 497 9.82 22.57 -20.03
N LEU A 498 8.85 21.74 -19.65
CA LEU A 498 7.42 22.07 -19.79
C LEU A 498 6.85 22.79 -18.57
N LEU A 499 7.50 22.65 -17.41
CA LEU A 499 7.07 23.22 -16.13
C LEU A 499 7.90 24.43 -15.68
N MET A 500 9.01 24.73 -16.35
CA MET A 500 9.78 25.98 -16.21
C MET A 500 9.45 26.92 -17.36
#